data_AF-A0A2E2C5Y7-F1
#
_entry.id   AF-A0A2E2C5Y7-F1
#
_cell.length_a   1.000
_cell.length_b   1.000
_cell.length_c   1.000
_cell.angle_alpha   90.00
_cell.angle_beta   90.00
_cell.angle_gamma   90.00
#
_symmetry.space_group_name_H-M   'P 1'
#
loop_
_entity.id
_entity.type
_entity.pdbx_description
1 polymer ?
#
loop_
_entity_poly.entity_id
_entity_poly.type
_entity_poly.pdbx_seq_one_letter_code
_entity_poly.pdbx_strand_id
1 'polypeptide(L)'
;MTFSHALTWCALMLVLLAASAIESSEQKENAQLDKPFRNPEKIKKKQVGKWEASKARLLRSGKQPAVVINAKSTKYELIDDSKHFTALMVTAFSDSESGSIWGGPEQDGYLEIENNILGFRLIEFHIYWSESSLNHDPKSTSPDFTNRFEKEVTGGSLYVACKGRTNLEGVIKDSRVFRDGWNGSGPPRPIVTEFQWDKNLLKLSILAESEEHEATVWIDVKSKEVKKAEEKRSKLGEKIFQEQVEAARVRADKMAKEKNNQ
;
A
#
# COMPACT_ATOMS: atom_id res chain seq x y z
N MET A 1 50.31 -33.51 3.25
CA MET A 1 49.10 -32.83 3.76
C MET A 1 48.28 -32.27 2.59
N THR A 2 47.66 -33.12 1.76
CA THR A 2 46.92 -32.69 0.56
C THR A 2 45.41 -32.99 0.62
N PHE A 3 44.93 -33.48 1.77
CA PHE A 3 43.51 -33.83 1.97
C PHE A 3 42.62 -32.66 2.43
N SER A 4 43.17 -31.46 2.65
CA SER A 4 42.41 -30.31 3.17
C SER A 4 41.66 -29.54 2.07
N HIS A 5 42.28 -29.31 0.90
CA HIS A 5 41.71 -28.44 -0.12
C HIS A 5 40.54 -29.07 -0.91
N ALA A 6 40.55 -30.39 -1.13
CA ALA A 6 39.45 -31.05 -1.84
C ALA A 6 38.12 -31.02 -1.05
N LEU A 7 38.20 -31.08 0.29
CA LEU A 7 37.01 -31.03 1.15
C LEU A 7 36.39 -29.64 1.20
N THR A 8 37.22 -28.59 1.19
CA THR A 8 36.74 -27.19 1.20
C THR A 8 36.06 -26.83 -0.12
N TRP A 9 36.58 -27.33 -1.25
CA TRP A 9 35.97 -27.12 -2.58
C TRP A 9 34.65 -27.87 -2.75
N CYS A 10 34.52 -29.09 -2.23
CA CYS A 10 33.25 -29.82 -2.22
C CYS A 10 32.19 -29.13 -1.34
N ALA A 11 32.58 -28.57 -0.18
CA ALA A 11 31.67 -27.83 0.68
C ALA A 11 31.17 -26.53 0.01
N LEU A 12 32.05 -25.79 -0.70
CA LEU A 12 31.67 -24.58 -1.43
C LEU A 12 30.71 -24.87 -2.60
N MET A 13 30.92 -25.97 -3.33
CA MET A 13 30.02 -26.39 -4.42
C MET A 13 28.65 -26.82 -3.89
N LEU A 14 28.59 -27.49 -2.74
CA LEU A 14 27.32 -27.85 -2.09
C LEU A 14 26.55 -26.63 -1.57
N VAL A 15 27.24 -25.59 -1.08
CA VAL A 15 26.61 -24.32 -0.68
C VAL A 15 26.09 -23.55 -1.89
N LEU A 16 26.81 -23.54 -3.02
CA LEU A 16 26.36 -22.89 -4.26
C LEU A 16 25.18 -23.63 -4.93
N LEU A 17 25.16 -24.95 -4.87
CA LEU A 17 24.03 -25.77 -5.35
C LEU A 17 22.81 -25.69 -4.41
N ALA A 18 23.01 -25.57 -3.10
CA ALA A 18 21.93 -25.35 -2.14
C ALA A 18 21.36 -23.93 -2.25
N ALA A 19 22.19 -22.91 -2.42
CA ALA A 19 21.75 -21.52 -2.60
C ALA A 19 20.93 -21.34 -3.89
N SER A 20 21.37 -21.94 -5.00
CA SER A 20 20.59 -21.92 -6.25
C SER A 20 19.29 -22.74 -6.18
N ALA A 21 19.24 -23.80 -5.37
CA ALA A 21 18.01 -24.55 -5.12
C ALA A 21 17.01 -23.78 -4.23
N ILE A 22 17.51 -23.01 -3.26
CA ILE A 22 16.73 -22.15 -2.37
C ILE A 22 16.19 -20.92 -3.13
N GLU A 23 17.01 -20.26 -3.94
CA GLU A 23 16.57 -19.17 -4.84
C GLU A 23 15.57 -19.68 -5.89
N SER A 24 15.76 -20.89 -6.43
CA SER A 24 14.79 -21.54 -7.33
C SER A 24 13.46 -21.87 -6.63
N SER A 25 13.47 -22.26 -5.35
CA SER A 25 12.24 -22.53 -4.61
C SER A 25 11.50 -21.25 -4.23
N GLU A 26 12.21 -20.22 -3.77
CA GLU A 26 11.61 -18.90 -3.47
C GLU A 26 11.11 -18.21 -4.75
N GLN A 27 11.84 -18.30 -5.87
CA GLN A 27 11.34 -17.82 -7.17
C GLN A 27 10.14 -18.62 -7.68
N LYS A 28 10.07 -19.94 -7.43
CA LYS A 28 8.90 -20.74 -7.82
C LYS A 28 7.67 -20.49 -6.93
N GLU A 29 7.89 -20.25 -5.64
CA GLU A 29 6.84 -19.88 -4.68
C GLU A 29 6.30 -18.47 -4.98
N ASN A 30 7.20 -17.50 -5.26
CA ASN A 30 6.84 -16.16 -5.72
C ASN A 30 6.21 -16.16 -7.13
N ALA A 31 6.66 -17.00 -8.06
CA ALA A 31 6.03 -17.14 -9.39
C ALA A 31 4.65 -17.83 -9.35
N GLN A 32 4.33 -18.51 -8.25
CA GLN A 32 2.97 -18.99 -7.98
C GLN A 32 2.09 -17.90 -7.36
N LEU A 33 2.65 -16.96 -6.57
CA LEU A 33 1.94 -15.86 -5.93
C LEU A 33 1.34 -14.84 -6.93
N ASP A 34 1.89 -14.72 -8.14
CA ASP A 34 1.43 -13.74 -9.16
C ASP A 34 0.35 -14.25 -10.13
N LYS A 35 -0.12 -15.50 -10.00
CA LYS A 35 -1.16 -16.02 -10.90
C LYS A 35 -2.54 -15.65 -10.37
N PRO A 36 -3.38 -14.92 -11.13
CA PRO A 36 -4.72 -14.58 -10.67
C PRO A 36 -5.56 -15.85 -10.44
N PHE A 37 -6.43 -15.81 -9.44
CA PHE A 37 -7.39 -16.89 -9.19
C PHE A 37 -8.27 -17.09 -10.43
N ARG A 38 -8.34 -18.32 -10.93
CA ARG A 38 -9.04 -18.62 -12.19
C ARG A 38 -10.56 -18.60 -12.08
N ASN A 39 -11.10 -18.84 -10.89
CA ASN A 39 -12.54 -18.85 -10.66
C ASN A 39 -12.88 -18.30 -9.25
N PRO A 40 -13.43 -17.08 -9.15
CA PRO A 40 -13.80 -16.45 -7.88
C PRO A 40 -14.76 -17.28 -7.01
N GLU A 41 -15.68 -18.04 -7.61
CA GLU A 41 -16.67 -18.84 -6.87
C GLU A 41 -16.04 -19.98 -6.07
N LYS A 42 -14.83 -20.40 -6.46
CA LYS A 42 -14.08 -21.49 -5.84
C LYS A 42 -13.08 -21.00 -4.78
N ILE A 43 -12.97 -19.69 -4.59
CA ILE A 43 -12.06 -19.11 -3.61
C ILE A 43 -12.66 -19.27 -2.21
N LYS A 44 -11.99 -20.08 -1.40
CA LYS A 44 -12.29 -20.24 0.03
C LYS A 44 -11.58 -19.14 0.80
N LYS A 45 -12.26 -18.54 1.78
CA LYS A 45 -11.63 -17.70 2.80
C LYS A 45 -11.36 -18.53 4.04
N LYS A 46 -10.17 -18.37 4.62
CA LYS A 46 -9.78 -18.98 5.89
C LYS A 46 -9.24 -17.89 6.79
N GLN A 47 -9.87 -17.69 7.94
CA GLN A 47 -9.38 -16.77 8.95
C GLN A 47 -8.14 -17.35 9.65
N VAL A 48 -7.06 -16.57 9.73
CA VAL A 48 -5.76 -17.01 10.26
C VAL A 48 -5.46 -16.42 11.64
N GLY A 49 -6.05 -15.26 11.96
CA GLY A 49 -5.95 -14.61 13.27
C GLY A 49 -7.31 -14.39 13.90
N LYS A 50 -7.36 -13.92 15.15
CA LYS A 50 -8.62 -13.43 15.73
C LYS A 50 -8.92 -12.03 15.22
N TRP A 51 -10.16 -11.59 15.36
CA TRP A 51 -10.50 -10.18 15.17
C TRP A 51 -9.91 -9.36 16.30
N GLU A 52 -9.09 -8.38 15.95
CA GLU A 52 -8.42 -7.47 16.88
C GLU A 52 -8.95 -6.05 16.74
N ALA A 53 -8.90 -5.27 17.81
CA ALA A 53 -9.31 -3.87 17.76
C ALA A 53 -8.36 -3.07 16.87
N SER A 54 -8.92 -2.28 15.97
CA SER A 54 -8.17 -1.42 15.06
C SER A 54 -8.86 -0.07 14.90
N LYS A 55 -8.31 0.78 14.03
CA LYS A 55 -8.84 2.11 13.72
C LYS A 55 -8.94 2.28 12.22
N ALA A 56 -10.00 2.94 11.77
CA ALA A 56 -10.19 3.33 10.38
C ALA A 56 -10.34 4.84 10.29
N ARG A 57 -9.78 5.43 9.23
CA ARG A 57 -9.91 6.87 8.93
C ARG A 57 -11.03 7.05 7.90
N LEU A 58 -12.18 7.54 8.34
CA LEU A 58 -13.39 7.73 7.53
C LEU A 58 -13.61 9.21 7.22
N LEU A 59 -13.75 9.53 5.94
CA LEU A 59 -14.21 10.83 5.45
C LEU A 59 -15.71 10.76 5.18
N ARG A 60 -16.48 11.60 5.88
CA ARG A 60 -17.91 11.79 5.60
C ARG A 60 -18.09 12.95 4.63
N SER A 61 -19.08 12.85 3.74
CA SER A 61 -19.35 13.90 2.77
C SER A 61 -19.61 15.24 3.47
N GLY A 62 -18.88 16.28 3.08
CA GLY A 62 -19.00 17.63 3.67
C GLY A 62 -18.43 17.78 5.09
N LYS A 63 -17.77 16.76 5.64
CA LYS A 63 -17.14 16.82 6.98
C LYS A 63 -15.63 16.62 6.87
N GLN A 64 -14.89 17.65 7.28
CA GLN A 64 -13.43 17.62 7.44
C GLN A 64 -13.07 17.97 8.88
N PRO A 65 -11.99 17.40 9.45
CA PRO A 65 -11.10 16.38 8.87
C PRO A 65 -11.72 14.97 8.87
N ALA A 66 -10.99 13.97 8.36
CA ALA A 66 -11.34 12.57 8.53
C ALA A 66 -11.52 12.21 10.02
N VAL A 67 -12.52 11.38 10.32
CA VAL A 67 -12.80 10.90 11.66
C VAL A 67 -12.15 9.53 11.85
N VAL A 68 -11.46 9.35 12.96
CA VAL A 68 -10.92 8.05 13.36
C VAL A 68 -12.02 7.28 14.07
N ILE A 69 -12.49 6.20 13.46
CA ILE A 69 -13.54 5.33 14.00
C ILE A 69 -12.97 4.01 14.51
N ASN A 70 -13.69 3.38 15.45
CA ASN A 70 -13.35 2.05 15.92
C ASN A 70 -13.63 1.03 14.82
N ALA A 71 -12.66 0.17 14.56
CA ALA A 71 -12.76 -0.92 13.61
C ALA A 71 -12.27 -2.22 14.27
N LYS A 72 -12.45 -3.32 13.55
CA LYS A 72 -11.72 -4.56 13.83
C LYS A 72 -10.96 -4.98 12.58
N SER A 73 -9.81 -5.60 12.76
CA SER A 73 -9.05 -6.18 11.66
C SER A 73 -8.64 -7.61 11.97
N THR A 74 -8.40 -8.39 10.92
CA THR A 74 -7.85 -9.75 11.02
C THR A 74 -7.22 -10.15 9.69
N LYS A 75 -6.47 -11.26 9.70
CA LYS A 75 -5.81 -11.81 8.51
C LYS A 75 -6.63 -12.98 7.96
N TYR A 76 -6.86 -12.98 6.65
CA TYR A 76 -7.41 -14.11 5.91
C TYR A 76 -6.41 -14.64 4.89
N GLU A 77 -6.46 -15.94 4.69
CA GLU A 77 -5.94 -16.64 3.52
C GLU A 77 -7.10 -16.87 2.54
N LEU A 78 -6.94 -16.40 1.30
CA LEU A 78 -7.76 -16.82 0.17
C LEU A 78 -7.07 -17.98 -0.51
N ILE A 79 -7.79 -19.07 -0.74
CA ILE A 79 -7.26 -20.31 -1.30
C ILE A 79 -8.21 -20.84 -2.37
N ASP A 80 -7.70 -21.26 -3.53
CA ASP A 80 -8.50 -21.95 -4.55
C ASP A 80 -8.21 -23.45 -4.63
N ASP A 81 -8.95 -24.14 -5.51
CA ASP A 81 -8.82 -25.57 -5.75
C ASP A 81 -7.40 -25.98 -6.23
N SER A 82 -6.63 -25.05 -6.79
CA SER A 82 -5.25 -25.29 -7.24
C SER A 82 -4.21 -25.10 -6.14
N LYS A 83 -4.66 -24.84 -4.89
CA LYS A 83 -3.83 -24.48 -3.73
C LYS A 83 -3.02 -23.20 -3.93
N HIS A 84 -3.40 -22.38 -4.91
CA HIS A 84 -2.90 -21.01 -4.96
C HIS A 84 -3.46 -20.27 -3.74
N PHE A 85 -2.63 -19.48 -3.06
CA PHE A 85 -3.04 -18.74 -1.89
C PHE A 85 -2.57 -17.29 -1.91
N THR A 86 -3.36 -16.41 -1.30
CA THR A 86 -3.01 -15.01 -1.07
C THR A 86 -3.46 -14.64 0.34
N ALA A 87 -2.58 -14.00 1.11
CA ALA A 87 -2.93 -13.48 2.41
C ALA A 87 -3.36 -12.01 2.30
N LEU A 88 -4.45 -11.64 2.96
CA LEU A 88 -4.92 -10.26 3.01
C LEU A 88 -5.38 -9.86 4.40
N MET A 89 -5.05 -8.62 4.77
CA MET A 89 -5.63 -7.98 5.94
C MET A 89 -7.03 -7.51 5.60
N VAL A 90 -8.01 -7.90 6.40
CA VAL A 90 -9.39 -7.43 6.34
C VAL A 90 -9.60 -6.45 7.46
N THR A 91 -10.34 -5.38 7.16
CA THR A 91 -10.91 -4.49 8.16
C THR A 91 -12.42 -4.51 8.06
N ALA A 92 -13.11 -4.41 9.19
CA ALA A 92 -14.56 -4.24 9.25
C ALA A 92 -14.94 -3.20 10.32
N PHE A 93 -15.94 -2.37 10.01
CA PHE A 93 -16.51 -1.39 10.94
C PHE A 93 -17.94 -1.03 10.54
N SER A 94 -18.69 -0.48 11.50
CA SER A 94 -19.98 0.18 11.25
C SER A 94 -19.85 1.63 11.71
N ASP A 95 -20.23 2.57 10.84
CA ASP A 95 -20.35 3.96 11.22
C ASP A 95 -21.72 4.21 11.85
N SER A 96 -21.75 4.50 13.15
CA SER A 96 -23.01 4.69 13.89
C SER A 96 -23.79 5.94 13.49
N GLU A 97 -23.13 6.92 12.85
CA GLU A 97 -23.78 8.16 12.44
C GLU A 97 -24.63 7.96 11.18
N SER A 98 -24.10 7.20 10.22
CA SER A 98 -24.75 6.96 8.93
C SER A 98 -25.42 5.61 8.82
N GLY A 99 -24.97 4.59 9.56
CA GLY A 99 -25.34 3.19 9.32
C GLY A 99 -24.54 2.51 8.20
N SER A 100 -23.57 3.21 7.61
CA SER A 100 -22.70 2.68 6.57
C SER A 100 -21.70 1.69 7.17
N ILE A 101 -21.52 0.55 6.51
CA ILE A 101 -20.69 -0.55 7.01
C ILE A 101 -19.59 -0.82 6.01
N TRP A 102 -18.38 -0.99 6.52
CA TRP A 102 -17.27 -1.53 5.77
C TRP A 102 -17.01 -2.99 6.16
N GLY A 103 -16.81 -3.83 5.16
CA GLY A 103 -16.19 -5.14 5.31
C GLY A 103 -15.41 -5.49 4.05
N GLY A 104 -14.09 -5.56 4.15
CA GLY A 104 -13.25 -5.78 2.96
C GLY A 104 -11.76 -5.67 3.27
N PRO A 105 -10.90 -5.72 2.24
CA PRO A 105 -9.47 -5.55 2.41
C PRO A 105 -9.16 -4.23 3.13
N GLU A 106 -8.14 -4.22 3.99
CA GLU A 106 -7.68 -3.01 4.65
C GLU A 106 -7.26 -1.94 3.63
N GLN A 107 -7.50 -0.67 3.96
CA GLN A 107 -7.31 0.48 3.07
C GLN A 107 -6.58 1.61 3.81
N ASP A 108 -6.00 2.56 3.07
CA ASP A 108 -5.35 3.73 3.68
C ASP A 108 -6.38 4.72 4.21
N GLY A 109 -7.53 4.81 3.54
CA GLY A 109 -8.67 5.64 3.92
C GLY A 109 -9.99 5.16 3.33
N TYR A 110 -11.07 5.69 3.90
CA TYR A 110 -12.44 5.32 3.58
C TYR A 110 -13.29 6.57 3.31
N LEU A 111 -14.13 6.52 2.29
CA LEU A 111 -15.05 7.58 1.88
C LEU A 111 -16.48 7.09 2.03
N GLU A 112 -17.33 7.87 2.71
CA GLU A 112 -18.76 7.60 2.77
C GLU A 112 -19.47 8.17 1.54
N ILE A 113 -19.97 7.29 0.66
CA ILE A 113 -20.59 7.67 -0.61
C ILE A 113 -21.95 6.98 -0.72
N GLU A 114 -23.03 7.77 -0.80
CA GLU A 114 -24.39 7.28 -1.11
C GLU A 114 -24.81 6.05 -0.29
N ASN A 115 -24.69 6.11 1.04
CA ASN A 115 -24.95 5.03 1.99
C ASN A 115 -24.02 3.81 1.89
N ASN A 116 -22.92 3.91 1.14
CA ASN A 116 -21.89 2.90 1.05
C ASN A 116 -20.54 3.47 1.49
N ILE A 117 -19.55 2.61 1.67
CA ILE A 117 -18.17 2.98 1.93
C ILE A 117 -17.30 2.59 0.72
N LEU A 118 -16.56 3.56 0.19
CA LEU A 118 -15.50 3.36 -0.80
C LEU A 118 -14.14 3.50 -0.13
N GLY A 119 -13.37 2.43 -0.12
CA GLY A 119 -12.00 2.39 0.34
C GLY A 119 -11.00 2.69 -0.77
N PHE A 120 -9.85 3.25 -0.39
CA PHE A 120 -8.70 3.42 -1.28
C PHE A 120 -7.39 3.01 -0.62
N ARG A 121 -6.51 2.38 -1.39
CA ARG A 121 -5.15 2.01 -0.98
C ARG A 121 -4.14 2.36 -2.06
N LEU A 122 -3.06 3.04 -1.68
CA LEU A 122 -1.92 3.33 -2.52
C LEU A 122 -0.93 2.16 -2.44
N ILE A 123 -0.65 1.56 -3.59
CA ILE A 123 0.40 0.55 -3.74
C ILE A 123 1.21 0.99 -4.95
N GLU A 124 2.50 1.24 -4.74
CA GLU A 124 3.39 1.76 -5.78
C GLU A 124 2.83 3.09 -6.35
N PHE A 125 2.56 3.13 -7.65
CA PHE A 125 1.97 4.27 -8.34
C PHE A 125 0.48 4.05 -8.66
N HIS A 126 -0.17 3.07 -8.02
CA HIS A 126 -1.58 2.78 -8.23
C HIS A 126 -2.40 3.02 -6.98
N ILE A 127 -3.54 3.69 -7.15
CA ILE A 127 -4.60 3.71 -6.12
C ILE A 127 -5.61 2.64 -6.48
N TYR A 128 -5.74 1.65 -5.60
CA TYR A 128 -6.73 0.60 -5.70
C TYR A 128 -8.00 1.04 -4.97
N TRP A 129 -9.13 0.96 -5.66
CA TRP A 129 -10.44 1.33 -5.16
C TRP A 129 -11.24 0.08 -4.83
N SER A 130 -11.85 0.07 -3.64
CA SER A 130 -12.64 -1.07 -3.19
C SER A 130 -13.95 -0.61 -2.55
N GLU A 131 -15.05 -1.21 -2.98
CA GLU A 131 -16.35 -1.01 -2.34
C GLU A 131 -16.51 -1.99 -1.18
N SER A 132 -17.29 -1.60 -0.18
CA SER A 132 -17.62 -2.51 0.92
C SER A 132 -18.29 -3.78 0.40
N SER A 133 -17.86 -4.93 0.91
CA SER A 133 -18.54 -6.22 0.66
C SER A 133 -19.75 -6.43 1.58
N LEU A 134 -20.00 -5.51 2.51
CA LEU A 134 -21.17 -5.51 3.38
C LEU A 134 -22.14 -4.41 2.97
N ASN A 135 -23.42 -4.76 2.90
CA ASN A 135 -24.46 -3.80 2.61
C ASN A 135 -24.72 -2.90 3.83
N HIS A 136 -25.09 -1.65 3.52
CA HIS A 136 -25.63 -0.68 4.46
C HIS A 136 -26.70 -1.31 5.37
N ASP A 137 -26.65 -0.98 6.65
CA ASP A 137 -27.68 -1.40 7.60
C ASP A 137 -27.76 -0.39 8.74
N PRO A 138 -28.78 0.50 8.73
CA PRO A 138 -28.93 1.54 9.72
C PRO A 138 -29.28 0.99 11.11
N LYS A 139 -29.63 -0.31 11.21
CA LYS A 139 -29.91 -1.00 12.46
C LYS A 139 -28.69 -1.78 12.96
N SER A 140 -27.60 -1.82 12.21
CA SER A 140 -26.40 -2.54 12.60
C SER A 140 -25.67 -1.79 13.71
N THR A 141 -25.95 -2.18 14.95
CA THR A 141 -25.18 -1.76 16.11
C THR A 141 -23.88 -2.56 16.20
N SER A 142 -22.79 -1.89 16.59
CA SER A 142 -21.60 -2.58 17.11
C SER A 142 -22.00 -3.55 18.24
N PRO A 143 -21.55 -4.82 18.28
CA PRO A 143 -20.40 -5.39 17.57
C PRO A 143 -20.75 -6.45 16.49
N ASP A 144 -21.95 -6.44 15.90
CA ASP A 144 -22.42 -7.55 15.04
C ASP A 144 -21.74 -7.64 13.65
N PHE A 145 -21.01 -6.60 13.23
CA PHE A 145 -20.42 -6.52 11.89
C PHE A 145 -19.39 -7.63 11.58
N THR A 146 -18.67 -8.18 12.57
CA THR A 146 -17.75 -9.32 12.31
C THR A 146 -18.52 -10.61 12.05
N ASN A 147 -19.64 -10.83 12.73
CA ASN A 147 -20.48 -12.00 12.47
C ASN A 147 -21.14 -11.90 11.09
N ARG A 148 -21.61 -10.69 10.73
CA ARG A 148 -22.13 -10.40 9.39
C ARG A 148 -21.07 -10.63 8.32
N PHE A 149 -19.84 -10.13 8.55
CA PHE A 149 -18.72 -10.42 7.65
C PHE A 149 -18.51 -11.93 7.45
N GLU A 150 -18.56 -12.72 8.52
CA GLU A 150 -18.39 -14.17 8.37
C GLU A 150 -19.47 -14.82 7.52
N LYS A 151 -20.72 -14.41 7.71
CA LYS A 151 -21.89 -14.98 7.03
C LYS A 151 -22.05 -14.51 5.58
N GLU A 152 -21.81 -13.22 5.31
CA GLU A 152 -22.20 -12.56 4.06
C GLU A 152 -21.05 -12.48 3.06
N VAL A 153 -19.80 -12.41 3.53
CA VAL A 153 -18.64 -12.16 2.66
C VAL A 153 -17.94 -13.46 2.30
N THR A 154 -17.86 -13.78 1.01
CA THR A 154 -17.16 -14.96 0.48
C THR A 154 -15.71 -14.65 0.10
N GLY A 155 -14.87 -15.69 -0.04
CA GLY A 155 -13.50 -15.51 -0.54
C GLY A 155 -13.46 -14.90 -1.95
N GLY A 156 -14.40 -15.31 -2.81
CA GLY A 156 -14.61 -14.71 -4.12
C GLY A 156 -14.91 -13.22 -4.05
N SER A 157 -15.86 -12.81 -3.19
CA SER A 157 -16.22 -11.40 -3.02
C SER A 157 -15.06 -10.55 -2.53
N LEU A 158 -14.22 -11.07 -1.62
CA LEU A 158 -13.02 -10.39 -1.14
C LEU A 158 -11.97 -10.23 -2.24
N TYR A 159 -11.79 -11.25 -3.07
CA TYR A 159 -10.84 -11.20 -4.17
C TYR A 159 -11.23 -10.15 -5.22
N VAL A 160 -12.51 -10.07 -5.56
CA VAL A 160 -13.02 -9.14 -6.59
C VAL A 160 -13.39 -7.75 -6.04
N ALA A 161 -13.26 -7.52 -4.73
CA ALA A 161 -13.65 -6.26 -4.09
C ALA A 161 -12.88 -5.04 -4.64
N CYS A 162 -11.70 -5.25 -5.23
CA CYS A 162 -10.91 -4.21 -5.90
C CYS A 162 -11.38 -4.04 -7.35
N LYS A 163 -12.34 -3.14 -7.59
CA LYS A 163 -12.97 -2.94 -8.91
C LYS A 163 -12.42 -1.77 -9.73
N GLY A 164 -11.46 -1.01 -9.21
CA GLY A 164 -10.88 0.10 -9.97
C GLY A 164 -9.45 0.41 -9.57
N ARG A 165 -8.70 0.97 -10.53
CA ARG A 165 -7.38 1.52 -10.30
C ARG A 165 -7.28 2.93 -10.88
N THR A 166 -6.61 3.82 -10.16
CA THR A 166 -6.10 5.09 -10.71
C THR A 166 -4.59 4.93 -10.88
N ASN A 167 -4.09 5.14 -12.09
CA ASN A 167 -2.66 5.15 -12.36
C ASN A 167 -2.10 6.56 -12.09
N LEU A 168 -1.10 6.66 -11.23
CA LEU A 168 -0.37 7.89 -10.90
C LEU A 168 0.96 8.00 -11.68
N GLU A 169 1.36 6.96 -12.39
CA GLU A 169 2.54 6.97 -13.25
C GLU A 169 2.40 8.04 -14.34
N GLY A 170 3.44 8.86 -14.50
CA GLY A 170 3.48 9.91 -15.52
C GLY A 170 2.56 11.11 -15.27
N VAL A 171 1.70 11.07 -14.25
CA VAL A 171 0.88 12.22 -13.84
C VAL A 171 1.77 13.39 -13.42
N ILE A 172 2.87 13.07 -12.73
CA ILE A 172 3.99 13.99 -12.49
C ILE A 172 5.17 13.48 -13.29
N LYS A 173 5.64 14.28 -14.25
CA LYS A 173 6.83 13.96 -15.04
C LYS A 173 8.06 13.88 -14.12
N ASP A 174 8.84 12.80 -14.26
CA ASP A 174 10.08 12.57 -13.50
C ASP A 174 9.89 12.57 -11.96
N SER A 175 8.71 12.13 -11.49
CA SER A 175 8.36 12.10 -10.06
C SER A 175 9.41 11.38 -9.21
N ARG A 176 9.82 12.03 -8.11
CA ARG A 176 10.69 11.42 -7.09
C ARG A 176 9.90 10.63 -6.06
N VAL A 177 8.62 10.95 -5.88
CA VAL A 177 7.73 10.24 -4.95
C VAL A 177 7.40 8.83 -5.42
N PHE A 178 7.22 8.65 -6.74
CA PHE A 178 6.92 7.35 -7.35
C PHE A 178 8.13 6.68 -8.00
N ARG A 179 9.35 7.12 -7.68
CA ARG A 179 10.58 6.51 -8.19
C ARG A 179 10.89 5.22 -7.43
N ASP A 180 11.58 4.29 -8.10
CA ASP A 180 12.13 3.08 -7.50
C ASP A 180 12.72 3.34 -6.11
N GLY A 181 12.54 2.38 -5.21
CA GLY A 181 12.97 2.47 -3.81
C GLY A 181 14.47 2.73 -3.64
N TRP A 182 14.93 2.85 -2.40
CA TRP A 182 16.33 3.17 -2.07
C TRP A 182 17.33 2.36 -2.92
N ASN A 183 18.23 3.07 -3.63
CA ASN A 183 19.22 2.52 -4.58
C ASN A 183 18.67 1.82 -5.84
N GLY A 184 17.40 2.02 -6.21
CA GLY A 184 16.80 1.40 -7.39
C GLY A 184 16.47 -0.09 -7.22
N SER A 185 16.55 -0.61 -5.99
CA SER A 185 16.27 -2.01 -5.68
C SER A 185 14.88 -2.15 -5.06
N GLY A 186 13.85 -1.99 -5.88
CA GLY A 186 12.47 -2.32 -5.50
C GLY A 186 11.43 -1.33 -6.01
N PRO A 187 10.16 -1.74 -6.05
CA PRO A 187 9.08 -0.87 -6.47
C PRO A 187 8.90 0.30 -5.48
N PRO A 188 8.35 1.44 -5.94
CA PRO A 188 8.11 2.60 -5.09
C PRO A 188 7.19 2.24 -3.91
N ARG A 189 7.46 2.80 -2.71
CA ARG A 189 6.65 2.59 -1.51
C ARG A 189 6.15 3.91 -0.90
N PRO A 190 5.40 4.72 -1.66
CA PRO A 190 4.88 5.97 -1.16
C PRO A 190 3.84 5.73 -0.05
N ILE A 191 3.76 6.68 0.88
CA ILE A 191 2.91 6.61 2.06
C ILE A 191 1.85 7.71 1.99
N VAL A 192 0.58 7.36 2.15
CA VAL A 192 -0.50 8.36 2.30
C VAL A 192 -0.46 8.94 3.71
N THR A 193 -0.04 10.19 3.83
CA THR A 193 0.08 10.89 5.12
C THR A 193 -1.23 11.56 5.51
N GLU A 194 -1.90 12.21 4.56
CA GLU A 194 -3.14 12.93 4.79
C GLU A 194 -4.08 12.78 3.60
N PHE A 195 -5.37 12.96 3.85
CA PHE A 195 -6.38 13.01 2.81
C PHE A 195 -7.57 13.85 3.20
N GLN A 196 -8.16 14.49 2.19
CA GLN A 196 -9.33 15.35 2.30
C GLN A 196 -10.25 15.07 1.11
N TRP A 197 -11.55 15.23 1.30
CA TRP A 197 -12.54 14.98 0.27
C TRP A 197 -13.62 16.06 0.29
N ASP A 198 -13.75 16.76 -0.83
CA ASP A 198 -14.75 17.81 -1.03
C ASP A 198 -15.37 17.67 -2.43
N LYS A 199 -16.71 17.71 -2.50
CA LYS A 199 -17.49 17.70 -3.77
C LYS A 199 -16.96 16.72 -4.83
N ASN A 200 -16.71 15.47 -4.44
CA ASN A 200 -16.16 14.39 -5.28
C ASN A 200 -14.67 14.48 -5.64
N LEU A 201 -13.94 15.47 -5.15
CA LEU A 201 -12.50 15.60 -5.37
C LEU A 201 -11.74 15.12 -4.11
N LEU A 202 -11.08 13.97 -4.22
CA LEU A 202 -10.19 13.44 -3.19
C LEU A 202 -8.81 14.05 -3.37
N LYS A 203 -8.35 14.78 -2.35
CA LYS A 203 -6.98 15.27 -2.24
C LYS A 203 -6.19 14.32 -1.35
N LEU A 204 -5.10 13.76 -1.85
CA LEU A 204 -4.17 12.93 -1.09
C LEU A 204 -2.82 13.62 -0.97
N SER A 205 -2.30 13.67 0.25
CA SER A 205 -0.90 14.01 0.53
C SER A 205 -0.11 12.70 0.62
N ILE A 206 0.93 12.59 -0.18
CA ILE A 206 1.73 11.38 -0.36
C ILE A 206 3.19 11.73 -0.07
N LEU A 207 3.86 10.91 0.74
CA LEU A 207 5.26 11.06 1.08
C LEU A 207 6.07 9.91 0.45
N ALA A 208 7.22 10.23 -0.14
CA ALA A 208 8.17 9.22 -0.60
C ALA A 208 8.69 8.38 0.57
N GLU A 209 9.09 7.13 0.34
CA GLU A 209 9.70 6.29 1.39
C GLU A 209 10.99 6.91 1.97
N SER A 210 11.76 7.64 1.16
CA SER A 210 12.93 8.39 1.63
C SER A 210 12.58 9.62 2.47
N GLU A 211 11.30 9.98 2.53
CA GLU A 211 10.76 11.19 3.13
C GLU A 211 11.30 12.50 2.53
N GLU A 212 12.10 12.47 1.46
CA GLU A 212 12.70 13.69 0.87
C GLU A 212 11.74 14.48 -0.02
N HIS A 213 10.75 13.82 -0.59
CA HIS A 213 9.79 14.41 -1.53
C HIS A 213 8.37 14.09 -1.10
N GLU A 214 7.49 15.06 -1.26
CA GLU A 214 6.06 14.91 -1.03
C GLU A 214 5.28 15.35 -2.28
N ALA A 215 4.21 14.61 -2.57
CA ALA A 215 3.28 14.92 -3.63
C ALA A 215 1.89 15.16 -3.07
N THR A 216 1.14 16.03 -3.72
CA THR A 216 -0.29 16.18 -3.52
C THR A 216 -0.99 15.82 -4.82
N VAL A 217 -1.94 14.89 -4.77
CA VAL A 217 -2.74 14.49 -5.93
C VAL A 217 -4.22 14.77 -5.67
N TRP A 218 -4.93 15.26 -6.68
CA TRP A 218 -6.36 15.53 -6.65
C TRP A 218 -7.06 14.62 -7.65
N ILE A 219 -7.97 13.78 -7.17
CA ILE A 219 -8.58 12.70 -7.92
C ILE A 219 -10.08 12.88 -7.89
N ASP A 220 -10.71 12.86 -9.06
CA ASP A 220 -12.16 12.78 -9.14
C ASP A 220 -12.59 11.36 -8.75
N VAL A 221 -13.34 11.23 -7.66
CA VAL A 221 -13.73 9.93 -7.09
C VAL A 221 -14.67 9.17 -8.02
N LYS A 222 -15.47 9.87 -8.83
CA LYS A 222 -16.46 9.25 -9.72
C LYS A 222 -15.80 8.69 -10.98
N SER A 223 -14.96 9.48 -11.65
CA SER A 223 -14.24 9.05 -12.85
C SER A 223 -12.95 8.28 -12.53
N LYS A 224 -12.47 8.37 -11.29
CA LYS A 224 -11.18 7.82 -10.82
C LYS A 224 -9.98 8.41 -11.57
N GLU A 225 -10.14 9.58 -12.16
CA GLU A 225 -9.10 10.28 -12.92
C GLU A 225 -8.38 11.32 -12.05
N VAL A 226 -7.07 11.43 -12.24
CA VAL A 226 -6.30 12.52 -11.63
C VAL A 226 -6.60 13.83 -12.36
N LYS A 227 -7.03 14.84 -11.61
CA LYS A 227 -7.32 16.19 -12.12
C LYS A 227 -6.14 17.13 -11.96
N LYS A 228 -5.30 16.89 -10.96
CA LYS A 228 -4.11 17.69 -10.67
C LYS A 228 -3.13 16.87 -9.86
N ALA A 229 -1.84 17.14 -10.03
CA ALA A 229 -0.81 16.67 -9.13
C ALA A 229 0.30 17.72 -9.00
N GLU A 230 0.90 17.80 -7.82
CA GLU A 230 2.02 18.68 -7.50
C GLU A 230 3.04 17.89 -6.69
N GLU A 231 4.33 18.09 -6.95
CA GLU A 231 5.42 17.50 -6.17
C GLU A 231 6.39 18.59 -5.73
N LYS A 232 6.92 18.45 -4.52
CA LYS A 232 7.96 19.32 -3.98
C LYS A 232 8.85 18.55 -3.00
N ARG A 233 9.96 19.16 -2.60
CA ARG A 233 10.74 18.66 -1.46
C ARG A 233 9.91 18.75 -0.19
N SER A 234 9.99 17.72 0.63
CA SER A 234 9.48 17.76 1.98
C SER A 234 10.34 18.69 2.85
N LYS A 235 9.96 18.88 4.11
CA LYS A 235 10.80 19.58 5.09
C LYS A 235 12.17 18.92 5.25
N LEU A 236 12.23 17.57 5.25
CA LEU A 236 13.48 16.83 5.37
C LEU A 236 14.32 16.98 4.09
N GLY A 237 13.70 16.81 2.92
CA GLY A 237 14.40 16.94 1.64
C GLY A 237 14.95 18.34 1.41
N GLU A 238 14.22 19.38 1.83
CA GLU A 238 14.71 20.76 1.75
C GLU A 238 15.92 20.98 2.67
N LYS A 239 15.88 20.45 3.90
CA LYS A 239 17.02 20.51 4.82
C LYS A 239 18.28 19.85 4.23
N ILE A 240 18.14 18.63 3.70
CA ILE A 240 19.25 17.88 3.07
C ILE A 240 19.80 18.65 1.87
N PHE A 241 18.92 19.23 1.04
CA PHE A 241 19.33 20.02 -0.10
C PHE A 241 20.17 21.25 0.32
N GLN A 242 19.73 22.01 1.33
CA GLN A 242 20.46 23.17 1.82
C GLN A 242 21.83 22.79 2.40
N GLU A 243 21.92 21.67 3.13
CA GLU A 243 23.19 21.14 3.64
C GLU A 243 24.16 20.77 2.51
N GLN A 244 23.66 20.17 1.43
CA GLN A 244 24.46 19.83 0.25
C GLN A 244 24.95 21.07 -0.50
N VAL A 245 24.10 22.09 -0.65
CA VAL A 245 24.46 23.37 -1.28
C VAL A 245 25.56 24.07 -0.48
N GLU A 246 25.44 24.13 0.84
CA GLU A 246 26.45 24.74 1.70
C GLU A 246 27.77 23.96 1.65
N ALA A 247 27.71 22.62 1.71
CA ALA A 247 28.91 21.78 1.60
C ALA A 247 29.62 21.95 0.25
N ALA A 248 28.86 22.10 -0.84
CA ALA A 248 29.42 22.36 -2.17
C ALA A 248 30.11 23.73 -2.24
N ARG A 249 29.50 24.77 -1.65
CA ARG A 249 30.10 26.11 -1.55
C ARG A 249 31.42 26.09 -0.79
N VAL A 250 31.45 25.47 0.40
CA VAL A 250 32.66 25.34 1.21
C VAL A 250 33.77 24.61 0.46
N ARG A 251 33.44 23.54 -0.29
CA ARG A 251 34.42 22.82 -1.13
C ARG A 251 34.95 23.69 -2.26
N ALA A 252 34.08 24.45 -2.94
CA ALA A 252 34.48 25.35 -4.02
C ALA A 252 35.43 26.46 -3.52
N ASP A 253 35.13 27.07 -2.37
CA ASP A 253 35.97 28.11 -1.76
C ASP A 253 37.34 27.56 -1.35
N LYS A 254 37.38 26.33 -0.80
CA LYS A 254 38.64 25.65 -0.47
C LYS A 254 39.50 25.42 -1.72
N MET A 255 38.91 24.88 -2.79
CA MET A 255 39.61 24.64 -4.06
C MET A 255 40.10 25.94 -4.71
N ALA A 256 39.34 27.04 -4.61
CA ALA A 256 39.75 28.34 -5.13
C ALA A 256 40.96 28.92 -4.36
N LYS A 257 40.97 28.79 -3.03
CA LYS A 257 42.11 29.20 -2.20
C LYS A 257 43.37 28.37 -2.47
N GLU A 258 43.23 27.06 -2.67
CA GLU A 258 44.35 26.18 -3.01
C GLU A 258 44.96 26.51 -4.37
N LYS A 259 44.15 26.90 -5.37
CA LYS A 259 44.63 27.34 -6.68
C LYS A 259 45.35 28.70 -6.66
N ASN A 260 44.95 29.61 -5.78
CA ASN A 260 45.57 30.94 -5.69
C ASN A 260 46.90 30.94 -4.90
N ASN A 261 47.25 29.83 -4.24
CA ASN A 261 48.49 29.65 -3.48
C ASN A 261 49.54 28.80 -4.24
N GLN A 262 49.28 28.46 -5.51
CA GLN A 262 50.23 27.85 -6.45
C GLN A 262 50.68 28.88 -7.49
#